data_AF-A0A0E4BXH0-F1
#
_entry.id   AF-A0A0E4BXH0-F1
#
_cell.length_a   1.000
_cell.length_b   1.000
_cell.length_c   1.000
_cell.angle_alpha   90.00
_cell.angle_beta   90.00
_cell.angle_gamma   90.00
#
_symmetry.space_group_name_H-M   'P 1'
#
loop_
_entity.id
_entity.type
_entity.pdbx_description
1 polymer ?
#
loop_
_entity_poly.entity_id
_entity_poly.type
_entity_poly.pdbx_seq_one_letter_code
_entity_poly.pdbx_strand_id
1 'polypeptide(L)' 'MDSLAMLVSEGFGANPYDGGLYVFRSKRRDRVKILTWDGSGLVLYYKRIEGQFTWPPIKEGVMPLSHAQLSVLLDYAC' A
#
# COMPACT_ATOMS: atom_id res chain seq x y z
N MET A 1 3.14 10.39 -7.65
CA MET A 1 3.93 9.14 -7.60
C MET A 1 5.16 9.38 -6.76
N ASP A 2 5.88 10.46 -7.08
CA ASP A 2 7.10 10.92 -6.39
C ASP A 2 6.92 11.10 -4.88
N SER A 3 5.81 11.69 -4.43
CA SER A 3 5.52 11.81 -3.00
C SER A 3 5.32 10.47 -2.29
N LEU A 4 4.82 9.44 -2.98
CA LEU A 4 4.71 8.09 -2.41
C LEU A 4 6.08 7.42 -2.39
N ALA A 5 6.88 7.57 -3.44
CA ALA A 5 8.25 7.08 -3.47
C ALA A 5 9.10 7.73 -2.36
N MET A 6 8.95 9.04 -2.12
CA MET A 6 9.54 9.71 -0.97
C MET A 6 9.07 9.13 0.36
N LEU A 7 7.77 8.84 0.51
CA LEU A 7 7.27 8.18 1.72
C LEU A 7 7.87 6.79 1.91
N VAL A 8 8.11 6.02 0.84
CA VAL A 8 8.84 4.75 0.94
C VAL A 8 10.27 4.98 1.44
N SER A 9 10.99 5.94 0.85
CA SER A 9 12.36 6.24 1.24
C SER A 9 12.48 6.78 2.68
N GLU A 10 11.69 7.80 3.03
CA GLU A 10 11.82 8.53 4.30
C GLU A 10 10.95 7.94 5.41
N GLY A 11 9.75 7.46 5.07
CA GLY A 11 8.78 6.94 6.03
C GLY A 11 8.96 5.46 6.34
N PHE A 12 9.33 4.65 5.34
CA PHE A 12 9.58 3.22 5.53
C PHE A 12 11.08 2.88 5.63
N GLY A 13 11.98 3.80 5.26
CA GLY A 13 13.42 3.53 5.22
C GLY A 13 13.82 2.51 4.15
N ALA A 14 13.00 2.36 3.10
CA ALA A 14 13.15 1.33 2.07
C ALA A 14 13.43 1.94 0.69
N ASN A 15 13.90 1.12 -0.24
CA ASN A 15 14.17 1.57 -1.61
C ASN A 15 12.89 1.41 -2.47
N PRO A 16 12.26 2.47 -2.99
CA PRO A 16 11.06 2.35 -3.82
C PRO A 16 11.28 1.61 -5.15
N TYR A 17 12.54 1.36 -5.53
CA TYR A 17 12.94 0.66 -6.75
C TYR A 17 13.33 -0.81 -6.54
N ASP A 18 13.03 -1.40 -5.37
CA ASP A 18 13.41 -2.78 -5.03
C ASP A 18 12.39 -3.86 -5.48
N GLY A 19 11.29 -3.46 -6.11
CA GLY A 19 10.20 -4.36 -6.51
C GLY A 19 9.26 -4.77 -5.38
N GLY A 20 9.41 -4.19 -4.18
CA GLY A 20 8.50 -4.36 -3.07
C GLY A 20 7.13 -3.74 -3.32
N LEU A 21 6.09 -4.32 -2.72
CA LEU A 21 4.74 -3.77 -2.72
C LEU A 21 4.54 -2.86 -1.50
N TYR A 22 4.51 -1.55 -1.73
CA TYR A 22 4.29 -0.57 -0.68
C TYR A 22 2.83 -0.14 -0.64
N VAL A 23 2.11 -0.55 0.41
CA VAL A 23 0.66 -0.39 0.53
C VAL A 23 0.32 0.80 1.42
N PHE A 24 -0.44 1.75 0.88
CA PHE A 24 -0.88 2.96 1.58
C PHE A 24 -2.40 2.99 1.72
N ARG A 25 -2.86 3.42 2.89
CA ARG A 25 -4.29 3.61 3.20
C ARG A 25 -4.69 5.08 3.21
N SER A 26 -5.89 5.41 2.73
CA SER A 26 -6.47 6.72 3.01
C SER A 26 -6.92 6.83 4.48
N LYS A 27 -6.96 8.05 5.02
CA LYS A 27 -7.53 8.31 6.35
C LYS A 27 -9.00 7.84 6.47
N ARG A 28 -9.76 7.92 5.38
CA ARG A 28 -11.16 7.48 5.28
C ARG A 28 -11.30 5.96 5.09
N ARG A 29 -10.20 5.24 4.87
CA ARG A 29 -10.15 3.80 4.60
C ARG A 29 -10.96 3.35 3.37
N ASP A 30 -11.34 4.27 2.50
CA ASP A 30 -12.09 4.03 1.25
C ASP A 30 -11.18 3.80 0.03
N ARG A 31 -9.86 3.96 0.21
CA ARG A 31 -8.86 3.89 -0.86
C ARG A 31 -7.61 3.14 -0.42
N VAL A 32 -7.08 2.35 -1.36
CA VAL A 32 -5.78 1.69 -1.29
C VAL A 32 -4.93 2.20 -2.44
N LYS A 33 -3.66 2.49 -2.15
CA LYS A 33 -2.61 2.70 -3.15
C LYS A 33 -1.52 1.66 -2.94
N ILE A 34 -1.08 1.00 -4.01
CA ILE A 34 0.08 0.10 -3.96
C ILE A 34 1.11 0.62 -4.95
N LEU A 35 2.27 1.02 -4.44
CA LEU A 35 3.41 1.43 -5.24
C LEU A 35 4.39 0.25 -5.36
N THR A 36 4.88 0.00 -6.57
CA THR A 36 5.92 -1.01 -6.84
C THR A 36 6.80 -0.56 -7.99
N TRP A 37 8.01 -1.10 -8.08
CA TRP A 37 8.85 -1.02 -9.27
C TRP A 37 8.71 -2.32 -10.07
N ASP A 38 8.49 -2.22 -11.38
CA ASP A 38 8.30 -3.41 -12.24
C ASP A 38 9.55 -3.82 -13.04
N GLY A 39 10.68 -3.15 -12.80
CA GLY A 39 11.91 -3.32 -13.60
C GLY A 39 12.13 -2.21 -14.63
N SER A 40 11.08 -1.51 -15.03
CA SER A 40 11.12 -0.45 -16.05
C SER A 40 10.60 0.89 -15.55
N GLY A 41 9.65 0.87 -14.61
CA GLY A 41 8.96 2.04 -14.11
C GLY A 41 8.40 1.81 -12.71
N LEU A 42 8.18 2.91 -12.00
CA LEU A 42 7.27 2.85 -10.87
C LEU A 42 5.86 2.61 -11.42
N VAL A 43 5.11 1.75 -10.74
CA VAL A 43 3.72 1.40 -11.05
C VAL A 43 2.86 1.69 -9.83
N LEU A 44 1.71 2.31 -10.05
CA LEU A 44 0.73 2.61 -9.00
C LEU A 44 -0.58 1.90 -9.29
N TYR A 45 -0.92 0.94 -8.43
CA TYR A 45 -2.29 0.44 -8.34
C TYR A 45 -3.11 1.35 -7.41
N TYR A 46 -4.30 1.75 -7.85
CA TYR A 46 -5.21 2.57 -7.08
C TYR A 46 -6.62 1.99 -7.10
N LYS A 47 -7.14 1.61 -5.93
CA LYS A 47 -8.51 1.10 -5.77
C LYS A 47 -9.29 2.04 -4.85
N ARG A 48 -10.51 2.40 -5.28
CA ARG A 48 -11.52 3.09 -4.48
C ARG A 48 -12.77 2.22 -4.38
N ILE A 49 -13.40 2.23 -3.22
CA ILE A 49 -14.66 1.52 -2.95
C ILE A 49 -15.69 2.51 -2.37
N GLU A 50 -16.96 2.10 -2.32
CA GLU A 50 -18.03 2.90 -1.72
C GLU A 50 -18.12 2.74 -0.19
N GLY A 51 -17.49 1.71 0.36
CA GLY A 51 -17.39 1.45 1.80
C GLY A 51 -15.99 1.66 2.38
N GLN A 52 -15.57 0.80 3.30
CA GLN A 52 -14.25 0.84 3.94
C GLN A 52 -13.52 -0.50 3.85
N PHE A 53 -12.22 -0.41 3.57
CA PHE A 53 -11.31 -1.54 3.65
C PHE A 53 -11.12 -1.94 5.12
N THR A 54 -11.17 -3.24 5.38
CA THR A 54 -10.82 -3.79 6.69
C THR A 54 -9.31 -3.96 6.77
N TRP A 55 -8.66 -3.01 7.45
CA TRP A 55 -7.22 -3.05 7.65
C TRP A 55 -6.88 -3.95 8.85
N PRO A 56 -5.86 -4.80 8.75
CA PRO A 56 -5.31 -5.47 9.93
C PRO A 56 -4.81 -4.43 10.96
N PRO A 57 -4.70 -4.81 12.24
CA PRO A 57 -4.23 -3.92 13.28
C PRO A 57 -2.80 -3.43 12.96
N ILE A 58 -2.64 -2.13 12.73
CA ILE A 58 -1.33 -1.53 12.51
C ILE A 58 -0.71 -1.26 13.88
N LYS A 59 0.42 -1.91 14.17
CA LYS A 59 1.29 -1.57 15.29
C LYS A 59 2.46 -0.75 14.74
N GLU A 60 2.79 0.37 15.40
CA GLU A 60 3.99 1.19 15.10
C GLU A 60 4.04 1.82 13.68
N GLY A 61 2.89 2.01 13.03
CA GLY A 61 2.78 2.81 11.80
C GLY A 61 3.12 2.09 10.50
N VAL A 62 4.05 1.13 10.52
CA VAL A 62 4.41 0.26 9.38
C VAL A 62 4.20 -1.20 9.78
N MET A 63 3.54 -1.99 8.94
CA MET A 63 3.38 -3.43 9.17
C MET A 63 3.66 -4.23 7.90
N PRO A 64 4.36 -5.37 7.99
CA PRO A 64 4.46 -6.30 6.87
C PRO A 64 3.08 -6.93 6.62
N LEU A 65 2.70 -7.01 5.34
CA LEU A 65 1.51 -7.73 4.89
C LEU A 65 1.94 -9.02 4.21
N SER A 66 1.44 -10.15 4.71
CA SER A 66 1.51 -11.40 3.95
C SER A 66 0.63 -11.33 2.70
N HIS A 67 0.90 -12.21 1.73
CA HIS A 67 0.08 -12.32 0.53
C HIS A 67 -1.41 -12.56 0.85
N ALA A 68 -1.70 -13.41 1.83
CA ALA A 68 -3.07 -13.68 2.26
C ALA A 68 -3.75 -12.44 2.86
N GLN A 69 -3.04 -11.67 3.70
CA GLN A 69 -3.57 -10.43 4.26
C GLN A 69 -3.82 -9.37 3.17
N LEU A 70 -2.93 -9.28 2.17
CA LEU A 70 -3.12 -8.37 1.05
C LEU A 70 -4.32 -8.78 0.18
N SER A 71 -4.48 -10.06 -0.13
CA SER A 71 -5.64 -10.56 -0.89
C SER A 71 -6.94 -10.23 -0.16
N VAL A 72 -7.05 -10.61 1.12
CA VAL A 72 -8.24 -10.33 1.94
C VAL A 72 -8.55 -8.83 1.99
N LEU A 73 -7.52 -7.99 2.16
CA LEU A 73 -7.67 -6.54 2.16
C LEU A 73 -8.23 -6.02 0.83
N LEU A 74 -7.81 -6.59 -0.30
CA LEU A 74 -8.24 -6.14 -1.62
C LEU A 74 -9.58 -6.73 -2.04
N ASP A 75 -9.94 -7.93 -1.59
CA ASP A 75 -11.14 -8.66 -2.01
C ASP A 75 -12.38 -8.24 -1.22
N TYR A 76 -12.24 -8.04 0.10
CA TYR A 76 -13.36 -7.76 1.00
C TYR A 76 -13.41 -6.28 1.38
N ALA A 77 -14.13 -5.51 0.57
CA ALA A 77 -14.62 -4.20 0.91
C ALA A 77 -15.98 -4.34 1.62
N CYS A 78 -16.11 -3.81 2.84
CA CYS A 78 -17.39 -3.70 3.54
C CYS A 78 -18.04 -2.34 3.27
#